data_AF-A0A2H5ZD96-F1
#
_entry.id   AF-A0A2H5ZD96-F1
#
_cell.length_a   1.000
_cell.length_b   1.000
_cell.length_c   1.000
_cell.angle_alpha   90.00
_cell.angle_beta   90.00
_cell.angle_gamma   90.00
#
_symmetry.space_group_name_H-M   'P 1'
#
loop_
_entity.id
_entity.type
_entity.pdbx_description
1 polymer ?
#
loop_
_entity_poly.entity_id
_entity_poly.type
_entity_poly.pdbx_seq_one_letter_code
_entity_poly.pdbx_strand_id
1 'polypeptide(L)'
;MLRGPLFVVLAALLVVAAFAAAACGARANRGDDGSGPVSTAPSQPTLPAESALHAARLDLAGRLRVDPLDVHLRRLQHAGWDGCLGVKEEGEACTMIFIGGFIAWFEAAGKEYRYHLGGDRFVAASFATGTLEDGSPVPPDVRADLGAILADYAAWDLSLRTGTPRSDVVTTFIAPVTFPDLCLGFVRPEAACGEMLAPGFIVELEAGGEPYRYHVSAYGFIATDFEQGRRTVEPPSDHVAVQRAMREDLATRLGTAPDRVSVYSFRLVTWRDGCLGVHRPGEVCTQALVDGFLAELAAPGGRLFRYHGVGDHFVAASFEEAAGASLQEPIFPEE
;
A
#
# COMPACT_ATOMS: atom_id res chain seq x y z
N MET A 1 35.28 40.54 -37.49
CA MET A 1 35.06 41.77 -38.26
C MET A 1 33.65 42.27 -37.96
N LEU A 2 33.51 43.56 -37.58
CA LEU A 2 32.28 44.36 -37.38
C LEU A 2 31.34 43.87 -36.24
N ARG A 3 30.74 44.68 -35.35
CA ARG A 3 30.58 46.14 -35.13
C ARG A 3 30.06 46.30 -33.67
N GLY A 4 30.46 47.35 -32.95
CA GLY A 4 29.62 47.98 -31.90
C GLY A 4 29.04 49.30 -32.44
N PRO A 5 28.54 50.25 -31.60
CA PRO A 5 27.74 50.16 -30.36
C PRO A 5 26.54 51.18 -30.41
N LEU A 6 25.96 51.52 -29.24
CA LEU A 6 25.07 52.66 -28.89
C LEU A 6 23.53 52.58 -29.08
N PHE A 7 22.77 52.73 -27.98
CA PHE A 7 21.93 53.89 -27.55
C PHE A 7 20.92 53.43 -26.46
N VAL A 8 21.10 53.79 -25.17
CA VAL A 8 20.48 54.90 -24.41
C VAL A 8 19.00 54.71 -24.00
N VAL A 9 18.81 54.47 -22.70
CA VAL A 9 17.89 55.09 -21.71
C VAL A 9 16.50 55.58 -22.15
N LEU A 10 15.44 55.09 -21.49
CA LEU A 10 14.43 55.98 -20.86
C LEU A 10 13.68 55.28 -19.71
N ALA A 11 13.80 55.86 -18.51
CA ALA A 11 12.92 55.62 -17.38
C ALA A 11 11.70 56.56 -17.47
N ALA A 12 10.52 56.09 -17.08
CA ALA A 12 9.40 56.97 -16.71
C ALA A 12 8.56 56.33 -15.61
N LEU A 13 8.39 57.12 -14.55
CA LEU A 13 7.73 56.91 -13.27
C LEU A 13 6.24 57.30 -13.31
N LEU A 14 5.51 56.93 -12.23
CA LEU A 14 4.32 57.60 -11.63
C LEU A 14 2.95 57.28 -12.29
N VAL A 15 1.79 57.12 -11.61
CA VAL A 15 1.25 57.62 -10.33
C VAL A 15 0.18 56.67 -9.75
N VAL A 16 0.09 56.70 -8.42
CA VAL A 16 -0.87 56.19 -7.42
C VAL A 16 -2.36 56.54 -7.67
N ALA A 17 -3.28 55.66 -7.25
CA ALA A 17 -4.56 56.08 -6.68
C ALA A 17 -5.05 55.07 -5.63
N ALA A 18 -4.93 55.46 -4.36
CA ALA A 18 -5.62 54.85 -3.24
C ALA A 18 -7.01 55.48 -3.09
N PHE A 19 -8.03 54.67 -2.81
CA PHE A 19 -9.27 55.15 -2.21
C PHE A 19 -9.68 54.18 -1.10
N ALA A 20 -9.59 54.68 0.13
CA ALA A 20 -10.24 54.13 1.29
C ALA A 20 -11.53 54.92 1.54
N ALA A 21 -12.62 54.23 1.86
CA ALA A 21 -13.69 54.80 2.67
C ALA A 21 -14.39 53.67 3.44
N ALA A 22 -14.29 53.76 4.76
CA ALA A 22 -15.00 52.95 5.73
C ALA A 22 -16.46 53.40 5.86
N ALA A 23 -17.35 52.46 6.16
CA ALA A 23 -18.60 52.77 6.86
C ALA A 23 -19.04 51.56 7.71
N CYS A 24 -18.95 51.72 9.04
CA CYS A 24 -19.71 50.93 9.99
C CYS A 24 -21.18 51.38 9.98
N GLY A 25 -22.11 50.42 9.97
CA GLY A 25 -23.52 50.67 10.22
C GLY A 25 -24.21 49.38 10.68
N ALA A 26 -24.58 49.31 11.95
CA ALA A 26 -25.37 48.24 12.53
C ALA A 26 -26.85 48.65 12.58
N ARG A 27 -27.77 47.82 12.04
CA ARG A 27 -29.05 47.45 12.70
C ARG A 27 -29.85 46.41 11.91
N ALA A 28 -30.45 45.50 12.67
CA ALA A 28 -31.31 44.37 12.31
C ALA A 28 -32.59 44.74 11.54
N ASN A 29 -33.08 43.85 10.67
CA ASN A 29 -34.12 42.82 10.95
C ASN A 29 -34.88 42.41 9.66
N ARG A 30 -35.31 41.14 9.62
CA ARG A 30 -36.32 40.48 8.76
C ARG A 30 -35.98 39.97 7.35
N GLY A 31 -36.08 38.64 7.24
CA GLY A 31 -36.79 37.94 6.17
C GLY A 31 -35.94 37.46 5.00
N ASP A 32 -35.23 36.34 5.17
CA ASP A 32 -34.55 35.65 4.08
C ASP A 32 -35.17 34.26 3.88
N ASP A 33 -36.22 34.20 3.06
CA ASP A 33 -36.66 32.97 2.39
C ASP A 33 -35.75 32.76 1.17
N GLY A 34 -34.51 32.33 1.45
CA GLY A 34 -33.45 32.18 0.47
C GLY A 34 -33.13 30.71 0.22
N SER A 35 -33.91 30.07 -0.65
CA SER A 35 -33.51 28.82 -1.30
C SER A 35 -32.33 29.10 -2.23
N GLY A 36 -31.12 29.12 -1.68
CA GLY A 36 -29.88 29.21 -2.46
C GLY A 36 -29.69 27.95 -3.29
N PRO A 37 -29.21 28.05 -4.55
CA PRO A 37 -28.92 26.87 -5.35
C PRO A 37 -27.82 26.05 -4.68
N VAL A 38 -28.12 24.79 -4.39
CA VAL A 38 -27.13 23.80 -3.96
C VAL A 38 -26.12 23.66 -5.09
N SER A 39 -24.90 24.17 -4.85
CA SER A 39 -23.78 23.99 -5.77
C SER A 39 -23.43 22.50 -5.84
N THR A 40 -23.84 21.84 -6.92
CA THR A 40 -23.43 20.49 -7.31
C THR A 40 -22.05 20.53 -7.98
N ALA A 41 -21.07 21.18 -7.33
CA ALA A 41 -19.68 20.98 -7.73
C ALA A 41 -19.34 19.51 -7.50
N PRO A 42 -18.82 18.78 -8.50
CA PRO A 42 -18.40 17.39 -8.30
C PRO A 42 -17.36 17.36 -7.19
N SER A 43 -17.59 16.52 -6.18
CA SER A 43 -16.63 16.23 -5.13
C SER A 43 -15.30 15.88 -5.78
N GLN A 44 -14.27 16.67 -5.52
CA GLN A 44 -12.91 16.32 -5.94
C GLN A 44 -12.60 14.92 -5.40
N PRO A 45 -11.92 14.05 -6.17
CA PRO A 45 -11.52 12.75 -5.66
C PRO A 45 -10.71 12.98 -4.39
N THR A 46 -11.24 12.44 -3.29
CA THR A 46 -10.55 12.41 -2.01
C THR A 46 -9.21 11.74 -2.27
N LEU A 47 -8.10 12.42 -1.95
CA LEU A 47 -6.80 11.77 -1.87
C LEU A 47 -6.97 10.46 -1.07
N PRO A 48 -6.27 9.37 -1.41
CA PRO A 48 -6.30 8.20 -0.54
C PRO A 48 -5.95 8.66 0.87
N ALA A 49 -6.85 8.42 1.83
CA ALA A 49 -6.62 8.76 3.22
C ALA A 49 -5.29 8.12 3.62
N GLU A 50 -4.39 8.91 4.21
CA GLU A 50 -3.10 8.45 4.67
C GLU A 50 -3.27 7.21 5.54
N SER A 51 -2.51 6.14 5.28
CA SER A 51 -2.67 4.93 6.09
C SER A 51 -2.18 5.18 7.51
N ALA A 52 -2.91 4.68 8.51
CA ALA A 52 -2.57 4.86 9.91
C ALA A 52 -1.14 4.37 10.24
N LEU A 53 -0.67 3.35 9.51
CA LEU A 53 0.69 2.83 9.65
C LEU A 53 1.76 3.82 9.14
N HIS A 54 1.53 4.46 8.00
CA HIS A 54 2.42 5.52 7.51
C HIS A 54 2.36 6.76 8.41
N ALA A 55 1.17 7.19 8.81
CA ALA A 55 0.98 8.33 9.69
C ALA A 55 1.69 8.13 11.05
N ALA A 56 1.65 6.91 11.60
CA ALA A 56 2.38 6.54 12.82
C ALA A 56 3.91 6.62 12.63
N ARG A 57 4.43 6.22 11.45
CA ARG A 57 5.85 6.38 11.10
C ARG A 57 6.24 7.87 11.09
N LEU A 58 5.43 8.73 10.48
CA LEU A 58 5.67 10.17 10.43
C LEU A 58 5.60 10.82 11.82
N ASP A 59 4.63 10.42 12.65
CA ASP A 59 4.52 10.90 14.04
C ASP A 59 5.77 10.54 14.86
N LEU A 60 6.24 9.29 14.77
CA LEU A 60 7.46 8.87 15.46
C LEU A 60 8.69 9.66 14.99
N ALA A 61 8.84 9.81 13.67
CA ALA A 61 9.93 10.60 13.08
C ALA A 61 9.92 12.04 13.60
N GLY A 62 8.75 12.67 13.64
CA GLY A 62 8.55 14.02 14.17
C GLY A 62 8.90 14.14 15.65
N ARG A 63 8.46 13.19 16.49
CA ARG A 63 8.78 13.17 17.94
C ARG A 63 10.28 13.05 18.21
N LEU A 64 10.95 12.19 17.46
CA LEU A 64 12.39 11.93 17.64
C LEU A 64 13.27 12.91 16.88
N ARG A 65 12.70 13.70 15.97
CA ARG A 65 13.42 14.60 15.05
C ARG A 65 14.46 13.84 14.21
N VAL A 66 14.04 12.72 13.65
CA VAL A 66 14.82 11.89 12.71
C VAL A 66 14.15 11.88 11.34
N ASP A 67 14.86 11.41 10.31
CA ASP A 67 14.25 11.21 9.00
C ASP A 67 13.20 10.09 9.08
N PRO A 68 12.00 10.22 8.47
CA PRO A 68 11.06 9.11 8.36
C PRO A 68 11.67 7.82 7.80
N LEU A 69 12.66 7.92 6.90
CA LEU A 69 13.40 6.78 6.36
C LEU A 69 14.26 6.04 7.40
N ASP A 70 14.58 6.70 8.53
CA ASP A 70 15.27 6.10 9.69
C ASP A 70 14.31 5.44 10.69
N VAL A 71 13.00 5.43 10.40
CA VAL A 71 11.98 4.73 11.19
C VAL A 71 11.64 3.41 10.49
N HIS A 72 12.03 2.30 11.12
CA HIS A 72 11.88 0.96 10.55
C HIS A 72 10.76 0.19 11.24
N LEU A 73 9.80 -0.34 10.48
CA LEU A 73 8.84 -1.29 11.03
C LEU A 73 9.59 -2.56 11.41
N ARG A 74 9.37 -3.10 12.61
CA ARG A 74 9.98 -4.33 13.13
C ARG A 74 8.98 -5.46 13.32
N ARG A 75 7.70 -5.12 13.48
CA ARG A 75 6.62 -6.09 13.61
C ARG A 75 5.29 -5.39 13.38
N LEU A 76 4.37 -6.12 12.75
CA LEU A 76 2.98 -5.75 12.67
C LEU A 76 2.13 -6.94 13.11
N GLN A 77 1.30 -6.76 14.13
CA GLN A 77 0.47 -7.82 14.70
C GLN A 77 -0.99 -7.40 14.70
N HIS A 78 -1.90 -8.27 14.29
CA HIS A 78 -3.34 -8.03 14.43
C HIS A 78 -3.74 -7.87 15.89
N ALA A 79 -4.53 -6.84 16.18
CA ALA A 79 -5.08 -6.57 17.49
C ALA A 79 -6.49 -5.98 17.36
N GLY A 80 -7.38 -6.40 18.25
CA GLY A 80 -8.73 -5.85 18.40
C GLY A 80 -8.77 -4.90 19.60
N TRP A 81 -9.49 -3.80 19.42
CA TRP A 81 -9.48 -2.69 20.36
C TRP A 81 -10.87 -2.27 20.81
N ASP A 82 -10.90 -1.54 21.92
CA ASP A 82 -12.00 -0.67 22.29
C ASP A 82 -11.83 0.74 21.69
N GLY A 83 -12.69 1.68 22.07
CA GLY A 83 -12.68 3.05 21.58
C GLY A 83 -11.37 3.82 21.83
N CYS A 84 -10.55 3.39 22.79
CA CYS A 84 -9.29 4.04 23.13
C CYS A 84 -8.07 3.37 22.47
N LEU A 85 -8.28 2.40 21.58
CA LEU A 85 -7.18 1.66 20.95
C LEU A 85 -6.26 1.00 21.98
N GLY A 86 -6.81 0.48 23.09
CA GLY A 86 -6.04 -0.24 24.11
C GLY A 86 -5.10 0.63 24.95
N VAL A 87 -5.33 1.94 25.01
CA VAL A 87 -4.67 2.86 25.94
C VAL A 87 -5.71 3.45 26.88
N LYS A 88 -5.64 3.12 28.17
CA LYS A 88 -6.64 3.53 29.16
C LYS A 88 -6.07 4.57 30.11
N GLU A 89 -6.48 5.83 29.91
CA GLU A 89 -6.14 6.92 30.81
C GLU A 89 -7.14 7.02 31.97
N GLU A 90 -6.69 7.58 33.10
CA GLU A 90 -7.54 7.72 34.28
C GLU A 90 -8.66 8.73 34.01
N GLY A 91 -9.91 8.29 34.20
CA GLY A 91 -11.10 9.13 34.02
C GLY A 91 -11.61 9.22 32.58
N GLU A 92 -10.94 8.60 31.61
CA GLU A 92 -11.44 8.48 30.24
C GLU A 92 -12.33 7.25 30.05
N ALA A 93 -13.47 7.44 29.38
CA ALA A 93 -14.39 6.36 29.06
C ALA A 93 -14.16 5.87 27.63
N CYS A 94 -13.71 4.62 27.50
CA CYS A 94 -13.55 3.95 26.20
C CYS A 94 -14.86 3.31 25.77
N THR A 95 -15.26 3.51 24.51
CA THR A 95 -16.44 2.82 23.97
C THR A 95 -16.17 1.33 23.83
N MET A 96 -17.15 0.47 24.10
CA MET A 96 -17.02 -0.99 23.95
C MET A 96 -17.13 -1.48 22.49
N ILE A 97 -17.01 -0.60 21.51
CA ILE A 97 -17.04 -0.96 20.09
C ILE A 97 -15.75 -1.70 19.76
N PHE A 98 -15.87 -2.88 19.15
CA PHE A 98 -14.73 -3.63 18.64
C PHE A 98 -14.16 -2.94 17.40
N ILE A 99 -12.91 -2.52 17.48
CA ILE A 99 -12.17 -1.90 16.38
C ILE A 99 -11.03 -2.83 15.99
N GLY A 100 -11.12 -3.42 14.80
CA GLY A 100 -10.03 -4.20 14.23
C GLY A 100 -8.85 -3.31 13.85
N GLY A 101 -7.64 -3.79 14.10
CA GLY A 101 -6.45 -3.01 13.87
C GLY A 101 -5.16 -3.79 14.11
N PHE A 102 -4.11 -3.05 14.48
CA PHE A 102 -2.77 -3.62 14.63
C PHE A 102 -2.01 -3.00 15.80
N ILE A 103 -1.03 -3.75 16.31
CA ILE A 103 0.12 -3.19 17.01
C ILE A 103 1.28 -3.14 16.02
N ALA A 104 1.86 -1.95 15.85
CA ALA A 104 3.08 -1.74 15.10
C ALA A 104 4.23 -1.47 16.08
N TRP A 105 5.35 -2.16 15.88
CA TRP A 105 6.61 -1.88 16.56
C TRP A 105 7.55 -1.24 15.55
N PHE A 106 7.95 -0.01 15.81
CA PHE A 106 8.93 0.71 15.01
C PHE A 106 10.25 0.79 15.77
N GLU A 107 11.36 0.61 15.08
CA GLU A 107 12.68 0.97 15.59
C GLU A 107 13.11 2.31 15.01
N ALA A 108 13.59 3.19 15.88
CA ALA A 108 14.24 4.44 15.51
C ALA A 108 15.27 4.82 16.59
N ALA A 109 16.40 5.40 16.20
CA ALA A 109 17.48 5.77 17.12
C ALA A 109 17.91 4.64 18.09
N GLY A 110 17.89 3.39 17.62
CA GLY A 110 18.29 2.20 18.38
C GLY A 110 17.30 1.79 19.48
N LYS A 111 16.06 2.29 19.45
CA LYS A 111 15.00 1.93 20.40
C LYS A 111 13.74 1.51 19.67
N GLU A 112 12.99 0.61 20.29
CA GLU A 112 11.68 0.18 19.80
C GLU A 112 10.55 1.02 20.41
N TYR A 113 9.58 1.39 19.57
CA TYR A 113 8.42 2.20 19.89
C TYR A 113 7.17 1.51 19.38
N ARG A 114 6.16 1.46 20.23
CA ARG A 114 4.90 0.76 20.00
C ARG A 114 3.80 1.76 19.65
N TYR A 115 3.03 1.43 18.62
CA TYR A 115 1.85 2.15 18.17
C TYR A 115 0.67 1.20 18.05
N HIS A 116 -0.52 1.66 18.47
CA HIS A 116 -1.77 0.94 18.26
C HIS A 116 -2.54 1.61 17.12
N LEU A 117 -2.90 0.84 16.11
CA LEU A 117 -3.57 1.30 14.89
C LEU A 117 -4.99 0.75 14.87
N GLY A 118 -5.96 1.55 14.42
CA GLY A 118 -7.34 1.10 14.24
C GLY A 118 -8.10 2.03 13.30
N GLY A 119 -8.61 1.50 12.19
CA GLY A 119 -9.14 2.33 11.11
C GLY A 119 -8.06 3.23 10.51
N ASP A 120 -8.36 4.52 10.40
CA ASP A 120 -7.49 5.59 9.89
C ASP A 120 -6.70 6.32 11.00
N ARG A 121 -6.84 5.90 12.26
CA ARG A 121 -6.20 6.53 13.42
C ARG A 121 -5.19 5.63 14.11
N PHE A 122 -4.33 6.25 14.92
CA PHE A 122 -3.36 5.57 15.76
C PHE A 122 -3.24 6.21 17.15
N VAL A 123 -2.68 5.46 18.10
CA VAL A 123 -2.19 5.94 19.39
C VAL A 123 -0.71 5.59 19.54
N ALA A 124 0.10 6.57 19.91
CA ALA A 124 1.53 6.41 20.18
C ALA A 124 1.76 5.77 21.55
N ALA A 125 1.46 4.47 21.67
CA ALA A 125 1.39 3.73 22.93
C ALA A 125 2.67 3.84 23.79
N SER A 126 3.86 3.86 23.18
CA SER A 126 5.13 4.07 23.92
C SER A 126 5.26 5.43 24.61
N PHE A 127 4.41 6.40 24.29
CA PHE A 127 4.40 7.74 24.88
C PHE A 127 3.17 7.99 25.76
N ALA A 128 2.27 7.02 25.86
CA ALA A 128 1.08 7.15 26.68
C ALA A 128 1.40 7.03 28.18
N THR A 129 0.64 7.73 29.01
CA THR A 129 0.74 7.66 30.47
C THR A 129 -0.26 6.70 31.10
N GLY A 130 -1.23 6.20 30.33
CA GLY A 130 -2.26 5.26 30.77
C GLY A 130 -1.81 3.80 30.81
N THR A 131 -2.75 2.92 31.17
CA THR A 131 -2.54 1.46 31.09
C THR A 131 -2.55 1.02 29.64
N LEU A 132 -1.54 0.25 29.23
CA LEU A 132 -1.42 -0.30 27.88
C LEU A 132 -1.94 -1.75 27.83
N GLU A 133 -2.74 -2.05 26.81
CA GLU A 133 -3.24 -3.39 26.53
C GLU A 133 -2.69 -3.93 25.20
N ASP A 134 -2.47 -5.24 25.11
CA ASP A 134 -2.00 -5.94 23.90
C ASP A 134 -3.11 -6.24 22.89
N GLY A 135 -4.30 -5.69 23.14
CA GLY A 135 -5.50 -5.91 22.34
C GLY A 135 -6.04 -7.33 22.48
N SER A 136 -7.28 -7.52 22.03
CA SER A 136 -7.87 -8.85 21.93
C SER A 136 -7.46 -9.52 20.61
N PRO A 137 -7.34 -10.86 20.56
CA PRO A 137 -7.13 -11.57 19.30
C PRO A 137 -8.19 -11.22 18.25
N VAL A 138 -7.76 -11.00 17.01
CA VAL A 138 -8.67 -10.74 15.88
C VAL A 138 -9.01 -12.07 15.19
N PRO A 139 -10.30 -12.42 15.06
CA PRO A 139 -10.74 -13.61 14.33
C PRO A 139 -10.25 -13.58 12.88
N PRO A 140 -9.78 -14.71 12.30
CA PRO A 140 -9.20 -14.74 10.96
C PRO A 140 -10.10 -14.16 9.86
N ASP A 141 -11.41 -14.34 9.97
CA ASP A 141 -12.44 -13.89 9.04
C ASP A 141 -12.62 -12.36 8.99
N VAL A 142 -12.12 -11.65 10.01
CA VAL A 142 -12.18 -10.17 10.09
C VAL A 142 -10.79 -9.53 10.12
N ARG A 143 -9.72 -10.31 9.88
CA ARG A 143 -8.37 -9.76 9.75
C ARG A 143 -8.27 -8.97 8.45
N ALA A 144 -7.67 -7.77 8.55
CA ALA A 144 -7.31 -7.02 7.36
C ALA A 144 -6.19 -7.74 6.58
N ASP A 145 -6.15 -7.53 5.27
CA ASP A 145 -5.14 -8.13 4.41
C ASP A 145 -3.75 -7.54 4.72
N LEU A 146 -2.90 -8.36 5.32
CA LEU A 146 -1.54 -7.97 5.70
C LEU A 146 -0.68 -7.61 4.47
N GLY A 147 -0.86 -8.31 3.35
CA GLY A 147 -0.13 -8.05 2.11
C GLY A 147 -0.46 -6.68 1.55
N ALA A 148 -1.76 -6.35 1.49
CA ALA A 148 -2.22 -5.03 1.05
C ALA A 148 -1.72 -3.89 1.96
N ILE A 149 -1.72 -4.09 3.28
CA ILE A 149 -1.24 -3.08 4.24
C ILE A 149 0.26 -2.84 4.09
N LEU A 150 1.05 -3.92 3.97
CA LEU A 150 2.49 -3.81 3.79
C LEU A 150 2.85 -3.27 2.41
N ALA A 151 2.05 -3.55 1.37
CA ALA A 151 2.21 -2.96 0.04
C ALA A 151 1.92 -1.46 0.03
N ASP A 152 0.87 -1.01 0.72
CA ASP A 152 0.59 0.42 0.88
C ASP A 152 1.72 1.13 1.65
N TYR A 153 2.21 0.49 2.72
CA TYR A 153 3.35 1.00 3.48
C TYR A 153 4.62 1.10 2.63
N ALA A 154 4.89 0.12 1.75
CA ALA A 154 5.97 0.19 0.76
C ALA A 154 5.76 1.31 -0.26
N ALA A 155 4.53 1.54 -0.73
CA ALA A 155 4.21 2.64 -1.65
C ALA A 155 4.45 4.03 -1.02
N TRP A 156 4.11 4.20 0.26
CA TRP A 156 4.47 5.39 1.02
C TRP A 156 5.98 5.53 1.24
N ASP A 157 6.70 4.42 1.49
CA ASP A 157 8.15 4.43 1.57
C ASP A 157 8.80 4.88 0.24
N LEU A 158 8.31 4.40 -0.91
CA LEU A 158 8.75 4.85 -2.23
C LEU A 158 8.47 6.34 -2.45
N SER A 159 7.31 6.82 -1.99
CA SER A 159 6.94 8.23 -2.05
C SER A 159 7.94 9.09 -1.27
N LEU A 160 8.33 8.68 -0.06
CA LEU A 160 9.36 9.35 0.75
C LEU A 160 10.73 9.38 0.05
N ARG A 161 11.14 8.27 -0.57
CA ARG A 161 12.46 8.15 -1.22
C ARG A 161 12.58 8.96 -2.50
N THR A 162 11.51 9.01 -3.29
CA THR A 162 11.53 9.61 -4.64
C THR A 162 10.96 11.03 -4.68
N GLY A 163 10.20 11.41 -3.65
CA GLY A 163 9.39 12.64 -3.68
C GLY A 163 8.17 12.54 -4.59
N THR A 164 7.87 11.35 -5.14
CA THR A 164 6.68 11.11 -5.95
C THR A 164 5.44 11.14 -5.05
N PRO A 165 4.35 11.84 -5.42
CA PRO A 165 3.11 11.79 -4.67
C PRO A 165 2.59 10.36 -4.56
N ARG A 166 2.05 9.98 -3.40
CA ARG A 166 1.48 8.64 -3.20
C ARG A 166 0.42 8.26 -4.25
N SER A 167 -0.34 9.23 -4.76
CA SER A 167 -1.34 9.02 -5.82
C SER A 167 -0.75 8.53 -7.13
N ASP A 168 0.54 8.79 -7.36
CA ASP A 168 1.25 8.48 -8.59
C ASP A 168 2.12 7.23 -8.43
N VAL A 169 2.06 6.58 -7.26
CA VAL A 169 2.67 5.28 -6.98
C VAL A 169 1.60 4.20 -7.09
N VAL A 170 1.73 3.35 -8.10
CA VAL A 170 0.79 2.27 -8.39
C VAL A 170 1.36 0.95 -7.90
N THR A 171 0.63 0.21 -7.07
CA THR A 171 1.01 -1.16 -6.75
C THR A 171 0.63 -2.08 -7.91
N THR A 172 1.64 -2.61 -8.60
CA THR A 172 1.44 -3.47 -9.76
C THR A 172 1.43 -4.95 -9.39
N PHE A 173 2.07 -5.36 -8.29
CA PHE A 173 2.13 -6.77 -7.92
C PHE A 173 2.41 -6.96 -6.42
N ILE A 174 1.73 -7.92 -5.78
CA ILE A 174 1.98 -8.40 -4.40
C ILE A 174 2.01 -9.93 -4.41
N ALA A 175 3.14 -10.57 -4.05
CA ALA A 175 3.20 -12.02 -3.82
C ALA A 175 3.68 -12.36 -2.41
N PRO A 176 2.98 -13.22 -1.65
CA PRO A 176 3.59 -13.88 -0.51
C PRO A 176 4.85 -14.67 -0.90
N VAL A 177 5.89 -14.55 -0.08
CA VAL A 177 7.13 -15.31 -0.19
C VAL A 177 7.72 -15.54 1.20
N THR A 178 8.48 -16.60 1.37
CA THR A 178 9.34 -16.79 2.54
C THR A 178 10.77 -16.54 2.15
N PHE A 179 11.34 -15.42 2.60
CA PHE A 179 12.73 -15.08 2.35
C PHE A 179 13.67 -15.99 3.17
N PRO A 180 14.85 -16.34 2.64
CA PRO A 180 15.79 -17.23 3.32
C PRO A 180 16.47 -16.58 4.54
N ASP A 181 16.48 -15.25 4.60
CA ASP A 181 17.18 -14.46 5.61
C ASP A 181 16.48 -13.10 5.83
N LEU A 182 16.93 -12.37 6.85
CA LEU A 182 16.46 -11.01 7.15
C LEU A 182 17.00 -9.95 6.17
N CYS A 183 17.87 -10.33 5.23
CA CYS A 183 18.23 -9.46 4.11
C CYS A 183 17.19 -9.49 2.99
N LEU A 184 16.18 -10.34 3.14
CA LEU A 184 15.03 -10.47 2.24
C LEU A 184 15.48 -10.79 0.82
N GLY A 185 16.48 -11.67 0.66
CA GLY A 185 16.93 -12.09 -0.66
C GLY A 185 17.82 -11.09 -1.42
N PHE A 186 18.23 -9.99 -0.78
CA PHE A 186 19.23 -9.07 -1.35
C PHE A 186 20.64 -9.35 -0.82
N VAL A 187 21.64 -9.33 -1.70
CA VAL A 187 23.05 -9.44 -1.30
C VAL A 187 23.52 -8.09 -0.75
N ARG A 188 23.91 -8.05 0.53
CA ARG A 188 24.47 -6.87 1.18
C ARG A 188 25.92 -7.15 1.61
N PRO A 189 26.93 -6.72 0.84
CA PRO A 189 28.32 -7.08 1.11
C PRO A 189 28.84 -6.64 2.49
N GLU A 190 28.29 -5.55 3.03
CA GLU A 190 28.74 -4.94 4.28
C GLU A 190 27.81 -5.19 5.47
N ALA A 191 26.72 -5.96 5.30
CA ALA A 191 25.75 -6.22 6.35
C ALA A 191 25.68 -7.72 6.69
N ALA A 192 25.73 -8.04 7.98
CA ALA A 192 25.40 -9.39 8.45
C ALA A 192 23.89 -9.58 8.38
N CYS A 193 23.44 -10.47 7.50
CA CYS A 193 22.05 -10.87 7.39
C CYS A 193 21.72 -11.89 8.49
N GLY A 194 20.65 -11.67 9.25
CA GLY A 194 20.18 -12.70 10.18
C GLY A 194 19.69 -13.92 9.40
N GLU A 195 20.23 -15.10 9.72
CA GLU A 195 19.93 -16.39 9.07
C GLU A 195 18.57 -16.96 9.54
N MET A 196 17.50 -16.18 9.37
CA MET A 196 16.15 -16.55 9.77
C MET A 196 15.20 -16.43 8.58
N LEU A 197 14.40 -17.48 8.38
CA LEU A 197 13.31 -17.45 7.40
C LEU A 197 12.34 -16.31 7.74
N ALA A 198 12.08 -15.46 6.75
CA ALA A 198 11.21 -14.31 6.90
C ALA A 198 10.00 -14.41 5.95
N PRO A 199 8.84 -14.85 6.46
CA PRO A 199 7.59 -14.70 5.72
C PRO A 199 7.36 -13.23 5.38
N GLY A 200 6.87 -12.97 4.18
CA GLY A 200 6.74 -11.61 3.67
C GLY A 200 6.08 -11.58 2.30
N PHE A 201 6.27 -10.45 1.63
CA PHE A 201 5.69 -10.14 0.34
C PHE A 201 6.74 -9.53 -0.60
N ILE A 202 6.69 -9.92 -1.86
CA ILE A 202 7.29 -9.20 -2.97
C ILE A 202 6.28 -8.16 -3.45
N VAL A 203 6.64 -6.92 -3.17
CA VAL A 203 6.20 -5.60 -3.58
C VAL A 203 6.58 -5.17 -5.00
N GLU A 204 5.71 -5.05 -6.00
CA GLU A 204 6.04 -4.20 -7.16
C GLU A 204 5.20 -2.96 -7.19
N LEU A 205 5.91 -1.86 -7.41
CA LEU A 205 5.38 -0.53 -7.51
C LEU A 205 5.82 0.06 -8.85
N GLU A 206 4.98 0.88 -9.44
CA GLU A 206 5.31 1.70 -10.59
C GLU A 206 5.16 3.16 -10.19
N ALA A 207 6.18 3.97 -10.47
CA ALA A 207 6.17 5.41 -10.21
C ALA A 207 6.90 6.12 -11.34
N GLY A 208 6.27 7.11 -11.96
CA GLY A 208 6.86 7.84 -13.10
C GLY A 208 7.21 6.96 -14.31
N GLY A 209 6.53 5.82 -14.48
CA GLY A 209 6.79 4.85 -15.56
C GLY A 209 7.96 3.90 -15.30
N GLU A 210 8.60 3.99 -14.13
CA GLU A 210 9.67 3.08 -13.72
C GLU A 210 9.14 2.05 -12.72
N PRO A 211 9.49 0.76 -12.89
CA PRO A 211 9.16 -0.28 -11.91
C PRO A 211 10.15 -0.25 -10.74
N TYR A 212 9.62 -0.46 -9.55
CA TYR A 212 10.35 -0.59 -8.30
C TYR A 212 9.95 -1.87 -7.61
N ARG A 213 10.94 -2.56 -7.04
CA ARG A 213 10.70 -3.80 -6.33
C ARG A 213 11.06 -3.67 -4.87
N TYR A 214 10.14 -4.11 -4.04
CA TYR A 214 10.17 -4.06 -2.59
C TYR A 214 10.00 -5.48 -2.06
N HIS A 215 10.81 -5.87 -1.10
CA HIS A 215 10.60 -7.07 -0.32
C HIS A 215 10.25 -6.62 1.09
N VAL A 216 9.07 -7.00 1.57
CA VAL A 216 8.58 -6.61 2.89
C VAL A 216 8.32 -7.87 3.70
N SER A 217 8.91 -7.98 4.88
CA SER A 217 8.63 -9.12 5.76
C SER A 217 7.51 -8.82 6.76
N ALA A 218 6.87 -9.87 7.29
CA ALA A 218 5.99 -9.79 8.45
C ALA A 218 6.72 -9.28 9.72
N TYR A 219 8.04 -9.35 9.73
CA TYR A 219 8.92 -8.70 10.72
C TYR A 219 9.25 -7.24 10.37
N GLY A 220 8.46 -6.60 9.50
CA GLY A 220 8.54 -5.17 9.21
C GLY A 220 9.77 -4.70 8.42
N PHE A 221 10.78 -5.55 8.20
CA PHE A 221 11.90 -5.21 7.33
C PHE A 221 11.40 -4.93 5.92
N ILE A 222 11.87 -3.81 5.36
CA ILE A 222 11.69 -3.46 3.96
C ILE A 222 13.07 -3.44 3.32
N ALA A 223 13.24 -4.23 2.27
CA ALA A 223 14.34 -4.12 1.33
C ALA A 223 13.78 -3.69 -0.02
N THR A 224 14.58 -2.99 -0.81
CA THR A 224 14.20 -2.58 -2.17
C THR A 224 15.39 -2.77 -3.09
N ASP A 225 15.11 -2.90 -4.39
CA ASP A 225 16.11 -2.86 -5.45
C ASP A 225 16.89 -1.54 -5.50
N PHE A 226 16.54 -0.56 -4.66
CA PHE A 226 17.26 0.70 -4.48
C PHE A 226 17.37 1.12 -2.99
N GLU A 227 18.48 0.82 -2.33
CA GLU A 227 18.73 1.27 -0.95
C GLU A 227 19.60 2.53 -0.96
N GLN A 228 19.18 3.58 -0.24
CA GLN A 228 19.94 4.82 0.00
C GLN A 228 20.51 5.48 -1.27
N GLY A 229 19.80 5.48 -2.39
CA GLY A 229 20.34 6.07 -3.62
C GLY A 229 21.06 5.09 -4.55
N ARG A 230 21.15 3.80 -4.20
CA ARG A 230 21.95 2.81 -4.95
C ARG A 230 21.13 1.57 -5.28
N ARG A 231 21.20 1.12 -6.54
CA ARG A 231 20.59 -0.14 -6.95
C ARG A 231 21.25 -1.31 -6.22
N THR A 232 20.45 -2.13 -5.55
CA THR A 232 20.87 -3.41 -4.99
C THR A 232 20.62 -4.50 -6.04
N VAL A 233 21.40 -5.59 -5.99
CA VAL A 233 21.23 -6.70 -6.94
C VAL A 233 20.34 -7.75 -6.31
N GLU A 234 19.16 -7.93 -6.91
CA GLU A 234 18.25 -9.03 -6.62
C GLU A 234 18.44 -10.17 -7.64
N PRO A 235 18.37 -11.45 -7.24
CA PRO A 235 18.29 -12.54 -8.22
C PRO A 235 17.04 -12.45 -9.15
N PRO A 236 17.08 -13.01 -10.37
CA PRO A 236 16.02 -12.86 -11.37
C PRO A 236 14.65 -13.41 -10.93
N SER A 237 13.55 -12.78 -11.37
CA SER A 237 12.17 -13.02 -10.91
C SER A 237 11.15 -13.29 -12.02
N ASP A 238 11.15 -14.51 -12.56
CA ASP A 238 10.22 -14.93 -13.61
C ASP A 238 8.72 -14.68 -13.28
N HIS A 239 8.36 -14.54 -11.99
CA HIS A 239 7.00 -14.23 -11.53
C HIS A 239 6.52 -12.80 -11.82
N VAL A 240 7.42 -11.85 -12.07
CA VAL A 240 7.07 -10.44 -12.31
C VAL A 240 6.38 -10.28 -13.66
N ALA A 241 6.97 -10.86 -14.70
CA ALA A 241 6.50 -10.74 -16.06
C ALA A 241 5.08 -11.33 -16.22
N VAL A 242 4.83 -12.52 -15.64
CA VAL A 242 3.54 -13.19 -15.76
C VAL A 242 2.40 -12.42 -15.06
N GLN A 243 2.71 -11.67 -14.01
CA GLN A 243 1.69 -10.94 -13.25
C GLN A 243 1.31 -9.61 -13.86
N ARG A 244 2.28 -8.93 -14.47
CA ARG A 244 2.00 -7.82 -15.39
C ARG A 244 1.06 -8.28 -16.50
N ALA A 245 1.36 -9.43 -17.12
CA ALA A 245 0.53 -9.98 -18.19
C ALA A 245 -0.90 -10.32 -17.72
N MET A 246 -1.08 -10.88 -16.50
CA MET A 246 -2.41 -11.12 -15.95
C MET A 246 -3.22 -9.85 -15.71
N ARG A 247 -2.57 -8.77 -15.24
CA ARG A 247 -3.25 -7.47 -15.04
C ARG A 247 -3.69 -6.84 -16.35
N GLU A 248 -2.84 -6.90 -17.37
CA GLU A 248 -3.16 -6.44 -18.72
C GLU A 248 -4.34 -7.23 -19.30
N ASP A 249 -4.35 -8.56 -19.12
CA ASP A 249 -5.47 -9.42 -19.52
C ASP A 249 -6.77 -9.02 -18.79
N LEU A 250 -6.76 -8.91 -17.46
CA LEU A 250 -7.96 -8.55 -16.70
C LEU A 250 -8.47 -7.14 -17.06
N ALA A 251 -7.56 -6.18 -17.20
CA ALA A 251 -7.89 -4.81 -17.56
C ALA A 251 -8.56 -4.74 -18.93
N THR A 252 -8.05 -5.51 -19.90
CA THR A 252 -8.64 -5.65 -21.23
C THR A 252 -10.05 -6.24 -21.15
N ARG A 253 -10.25 -7.31 -20.37
CA ARG A 253 -11.57 -7.95 -20.19
C ARG A 253 -12.60 -7.03 -19.56
N LEU A 254 -12.18 -6.14 -18.67
CA LEU A 254 -13.05 -5.23 -17.94
C LEU A 254 -13.17 -3.83 -18.56
N GLY A 255 -12.40 -3.53 -19.61
CA GLY A 255 -12.37 -2.20 -20.22
C GLY A 255 -11.85 -1.11 -19.27
N THR A 256 -10.91 -1.46 -18.38
CA THR A 256 -10.24 -0.52 -17.46
C THR A 256 -8.76 -0.38 -17.80
N ALA A 257 -8.09 0.58 -17.18
CA ALA A 257 -6.65 0.71 -17.29
C ALA A 257 -5.92 -0.32 -16.37
N PRO A 258 -4.77 -0.90 -16.80
CA PRO A 258 -4.05 -1.94 -16.05
C PRO A 258 -3.61 -1.52 -14.64
N ASP A 259 -3.23 -0.24 -14.47
CA ASP A 259 -2.89 0.40 -13.20
C ASP A 259 -4.01 0.32 -12.15
N ARG A 260 -5.27 0.23 -12.59
CA ARG A 260 -6.45 0.09 -11.70
C ARG A 260 -6.81 -1.35 -11.35
N VAL A 261 -6.08 -2.31 -11.89
CA VAL A 261 -6.14 -3.71 -11.49
C VAL A 261 -4.95 -3.97 -10.57
N SER A 262 -5.16 -4.58 -9.41
CA SER A 262 -4.07 -5.00 -8.52
C SER A 262 -4.04 -6.52 -8.38
N VAL A 263 -2.86 -7.10 -8.16
CA VAL A 263 -2.77 -8.49 -7.70
C VAL A 263 -3.09 -8.49 -6.20
N TYR A 264 -4.19 -9.11 -5.83
CA TYR A 264 -4.63 -9.29 -4.44
C TYR A 264 -3.87 -10.43 -3.77
N SER A 265 -3.70 -11.56 -4.45
CA SER A 265 -2.88 -12.67 -3.96
C SER A 265 -2.15 -13.38 -5.11
N PHE A 266 -0.97 -13.93 -4.84
CA PHE A 266 -0.21 -14.77 -5.78
C PHE A 266 0.54 -15.85 -5.01
N ARG A 267 0.02 -17.07 -4.98
CA ARG A 267 0.57 -18.19 -4.20
C ARG A 267 1.18 -19.22 -5.13
N LEU A 268 2.39 -19.67 -4.82
CA LEU A 268 2.94 -20.87 -5.43
C LEU A 268 2.19 -22.09 -4.92
N VAL A 269 1.76 -22.93 -5.85
CA VAL A 269 0.92 -24.09 -5.57
C VAL A 269 1.31 -25.23 -6.51
N THR A 270 0.90 -26.44 -6.17
CA THR A 270 0.99 -27.58 -7.08
C THR A 270 -0.40 -27.94 -7.58
N TRP A 271 -0.60 -27.86 -8.89
CA TRP A 271 -1.82 -28.30 -9.55
C TRP A 271 -1.85 -29.82 -9.64
N ARG A 272 -3.05 -30.40 -9.55
CA ARG A 272 -3.26 -31.85 -9.54
C ARG A 272 -3.26 -32.48 -10.93
N ASP A 273 -3.34 -31.64 -11.96
CA ASP A 273 -3.46 -32.02 -13.36
C ASP A 273 -2.85 -30.96 -14.28
N GLY A 274 -2.71 -31.32 -15.56
CA GLY A 274 -2.21 -30.43 -16.60
C GLY A 274 -3.19 -29.34 -17.06
N CYS A 275 -4.42 -29.31 -16.56
CA CYS A 275 -5.38 -28.23 -16.81
C CYS A 275 -5.31 -27.13 -15.75
N LEU A 276 -4.35 -27.23 -14.82
CA LEU A 276 -4.16 -26.26 -13.75
C LEU A 276 -5.43 -26.09 -12.91
N GLY A 277 -6.18 -27.19 -12.74
CA GLY A 277 -7.46 -27.19 -12.02
C GLY A 277 -8.62 -26.50 -12.75
N VAL A 278 -8.48 -26.04 -14.00
CA VAL A 278 -9.58 -25.45 -14.79
C VAL A 278 -10.14 -26.47 -15.77
N HIS A 279 -11.24 -27.11 -15.42
CA HIS A 279 -11.82 -28.23 -16.19
C HIS A 279 -12.93 -27.77 -17.12
N ARG A 280 -12.65 -27.64 -18.42
CA ARG A 280 -13.68 -27.29 -19.43
C ARG A 280 -14.47 -28.51 -19.87
N PRO A 281 -15.75 -28.34 -20.29
CA PRO A 281 -16.54 -29.44 -20.83
C PRO A 281 -15.87 -30.12 -22.03
N GLY A 282 -15.62 -31.44 -21.91
CA GLY A 282 -15.02 -32.25 -22.97
C GLY A 282 -13.49 -32.16 -23.10
N GLU A 283 -12.83 -31.34 -22.27
CA GLU A 283 -11.37 -31.27 -22.20
C GLU A 283 -10.82 -32.46 -21.39
N VAL A 284 -9.68 -33.01 -21.83
CA VAL A 284 -9.00 -34.13 -21.15
C VAL A 284 -7.70 -33.63 -20.56
N CYS A 285 -7.60 -33.68 -19.23
CA CYS A 285 -6.46 -33.20 -18.47
C CYS A 285 -5.49 -34.35 -18.13
N THR A 286 -4.19 -34.10 -18.26
CA THR A 286 -3.18 -35.07 -17.80
C THR A 286 -3.23 -35.17 -16.27
N GLN A 287 -2.97 -36.35 -15.70
CA GLN A 287 -2.98 -36.56 -14.25
C GLN A 287 -1.61 -36.33 -13.60
N ALA A 288 -0.82 -35.41 -14.18
CA ALA A 288 0.50 -35.06 -13.69
C ALA A 288 0.42 -33.86 -12.75
N LEU A 289 1.19 -33.89 -11.65
CA LEU A 289 1.35 -32.74 -10.79
C LEU A 289 2.15 -31.66 -11.52
N VAL A 290 1.71 -30.40 -11.41
CA VAL A 290 2.34 -29.26 -12.06
C VAL A 290 2.59 -28.16 -11.05
N ASP A 291 3.86 -27.81 -10.84
CA ASP A 291 4.23 -26.67 -10.02
C ASP A 291 3.86 -25.37 -10.74
N GLY A 292 3.10 -24.52 -10.08
CA GLY A 292 2.52 -23.33 -10.68
C GLY A 292 2.12 -22.30 -9.63
N PHE A 293 1.12 -21.49 -9.96
CA PHE A 293 0.63 -20.45 -9.08
C PHE A 293 -0.90 -20.28 -9.17
N LEU A 294 -1.50 -19.91 -8.05
CA LEU A 294 -2.87 -19.42 -7.93
C LEU A 294 -2.81 -17.93 -7.60
N ALA A 295 -3.40 -17.11 -8.47
CA ALA A 295 -3.48 -15.67 -8.28
C ALA A 295 -4.93 -15.19 -8.16
N GLU A 296 -5.14 -14.14 -7.37
CA GLU A 296 -6.39 -13.39 -7.30
C GLU A 296 -6.08 -11.94 -7.63
N LEU A 297 -6.80 -11.37 -8.58
CA LEU A 297 -6.66 -9.97 -8.99
C LEU A 297 -7.89 -9.19 -8.57
N ALA A 298 -7.69 -7.99 -8.00
CA ALA A 298 -8.74 -7.06 -7.66
C ALA A 298 -8.95 -6.05 -8.79
N ALA A 299 -10.18 -5.94 -9.25
CA ALA A 299 -10.62 -4.87 -10.16
C ALA A 299 -11.02 -3.61 -9.38
N PRO A 300 -11.24 -2.47 -10.06
CA PRO A 300 -11.79 -1.27 -9.43
C PRO A 300 -13.08 -1.58 -8.66
N GLY A 301 -13.17 -1.13 -7.41
CA GLY A 301 -14.29 -1.44 -6.53
C GLY A 301 -14.16 -2.75 -5.73
N GLY A 302 -13.00 -3.42 -5.79
CA GLY A 302 -12.64 -4.52 -4.88
C GLY A 302 -13.15 -5.91 -5.27
N ARG A 303 -13.72 -6.07 -6.46
CA ARG A 303 -14.14 -7.39 -6.96
C ARG A 303 -12.92 -8.23 -7.33
N LEU A 304 -12.87 -9.47 -6.83
CA LEU A 304 -11.77 -10.40 -7.08
C LEU A 304 -12.02 -11.34 -8.27
N PHE A 305 -10.94 -11.68 -8.98
CA PHE A 305 -10.91 -12.60 -10.12
C PHE A 305 -9.75 -13.58 -9.95
N ARG A 306 -10.02 -14.89 -10.05
CA ARG A 306 -9.02 -15.96 -9.93
C ARG A 306 -8.34 -16.22 -11.27
N TYR A 307 -7.03 -16.45 -11.20
CA TYR A 307 -6.15 -16.86 -12.28
C TYR A 307 -5.31 -18.06 -11.84
N HIS A 308 -5.21 -19.07 -12.69
CA HIS A 308 -4.41 -20.29 -12.45
C HIS A 308 -3.28 -20.34 -13.48
N GLY A 309 -2.05 -20.67 -13.09
CA GLY A 309 -0.93 -20.62 -14.03
C GLY A 309 0.27 -21.51 -13.67
N VAL A 310 1.22 -21.55 -14.59
CA VAL A 310 2.52 -22.24 -14.50
C VAL A 310 3.54 -21.49 -15.37
N GLY A 311 4.74 -21.23 -14.83
CA GLY A 311 5.77 -20.46 -15.55
C GLY A 311 5.24 -19.10 -15.99
N ASP A 312 5.23 -18.84 -17.29
CA ASP A 312 4.69 -17.65 -17.95
C ASP A 312 3.25 -17.82 -18.49
N HIS A 313 2.68 -19.01 -18.36
CA HIS A 313 1.34 -19.33 -18.84
C HIS A 313 0.29 -19.20 -17.73
N PHE A 314 -0.90 -18.68 -18.07
CA PHE A 314 -2.03 -18.58 -17.15
C PHE A 314 -3.39 -18.70 -17.85
N VAL A 315 -4.41 -18.98 -17.05
CA VAL A 315 -5.82 -19.07 -17.41
C VAL A 315 -6.63 -18.18 -16.46
N ALA A 316 -7.49 -17.32 -17.00
CA ALA A 316 -8.40 -16.46 -16.24
C ALA A 316 -9.58 -17.28 -15.67
N ALA A 317 -9.31 -18.09 -14.64
CA ALA A 317 -10.19 -19.11 -14.09
C ALA A 317 -11.61 -18.60 -13.77
N SER A 318 -11.77 -17.40 -13.22
CA SER A 318 -13.11 -16.83 -12.97
C SER A 318 -13.96 -16.61 -14.23
N PHE A 319 -13.34 -16.36 -15.38
CA PHE A 319 -14.06 -16.22 -16.65
C PHE A 319 -14.40 -17.58 -17.25
N GLU A 320 -13.51 -18.55 -17.11
CA GLU A 320 -13.76 -19.93 -17.53
C GLU A 320 -14.89 -20.57 -16.72
N GLU A 321 -14.90 -20.34 -15.40
CA GLU A 321 -16.01 -20.77 -14.53
C GLU A 321 -17.34 -20.15 -14.96
N ALA A 322 -17.36 -18.85 -15.26
CA ALA A 322 -18.53 -18.18 -15.80
C ALA A 322 -18.97 -18.72 -17.18
N ALA A 323 -18.04 -19.31 -17.94
CA ALA A 323 -18.29 -19.98 -19.22
C ALA A 323 -18.66 -21.47 -19.07
N GLY A 324 -18.71 -22.00 -17.84
CA GLY A 324 -19.15 -23.37 -17.54
C GLY A 324 -18.02 -24.36 -17.22
N ALA A 325 -16.78 -23.90 -17.00
CA ALA A 325 -15.71 -24.74 -16.46
C ALA A 325 -15.91 -25.04 -14.97
N SER A 326 -15.42 -26.18 -14.51
CA SER A 326 -15.33 -26.51 -13.09
C SER A 326 -13.92 -26.21 -12.57
N LEU A 327 -13.82 -25.51 -11.44
CA LEU A 327 -12.54 -25.23 -10.80
C LEU A 327 -12.21 -26.29 -9.74
N GLN A 328 -10.96 -26.73 -9.71
CA GLN A 328 -10.40 -27.60 -8.67
C GLN A 328 -9.32 -26.84 -7.89
N GLU A 329 -9.38 -26.94 -6.57
CA GLU A 329 -8.43 -26.28 -5.67
C GLU A 329 -7.05 -27.00 -5.73
N PRO A 330 -5.94 -26.25 -5.74
CA PRO A 330 -4.61 -26.83 -5.82
C PRO A 330 -4.17 -27.48 -4.50
N ILE A 331 -2.99 -28.09 -4.52
CA ILE A 331 -2.26 -28.45 -3.31
C ILE A 331 -1.45 -27.22 -2.89
N PHE A 332 -1.70 -26.73 -1.68
CA PHE A 332 -0.86 -25.70 -1.07
C PHE A 332 0.35 -26.37 -0.42
N PRO A 333 1.57 -25.79 -0.54
CA PRO A 333 2.69 -26.22 0.29
C PRO A 333 2.27 -26.09 1.77
N GLU A 334 2.55 -27.12 2.57
CA GLU A 334 2.17 -27.13 4.00
C GLU A 334 2.80 -25.93 4.72
N GLU A 335 1.96 -25.20 5.49
CA GLU A 335 2.35 -24.06 6.33
C GLU A 335 3.30 -24.44 7.48
#